data_AF-A0A7K9YW57-F1
#
_entry.id   AF-A0A7K9YW57-F1
#
_cell.length_a   1.000
_cell.length_b   1.000
_cell.length_c   1.000
_cell.angle_alpha   90.00
_cell.angle_beta   90.00
_cell.angle_gamma   90.00
#
_symmetry.space_group_name_H-M   'P 1'
#
loop_
_entity.id
_entity.type
_entity.pdbx_description
1 polymer ?
#
loop_
_entity_poly.entity_id
_entity_poly.type
_entity_poly.pdbx_seq_one_letter_code
_entity_poly.pdbx_strand_id
1 'polypeptide(L)'
;PPSLPTVRCAVGANVSAWFGARYDASVGPLLTGPAHELSPDVVRWWLTLQGSPGVVPLQDVMQKLFAVLPAPNGSTWVPSQCRTCAVVGNSGRLKGSRHGPQIDAHHWVLRMNRAKTVGFEVDVGTRTTHHFMYPESAMNLWPGVHLVLIPFKPLDLKWVTSAFSTGELTRTYTRVKQFIKADRNKVLILSPAFLKYIHENWTERHGRYPSTGFTALLFALHACQQVSVFGFGADSKGNWHHYWEENRWSGAFRRTRVHDADVEFSLIQRLADEGRILFYQ
;
A
#
# COMPACT_ATOMS: atom_id res chain seq x y z
N PRO A 1 3.02 13.12 -30.04
CA PRO A 1 3.48 12.45 -28.80
C PRO A 1 3.17 13.32 -27.57
N PRO A 2 2.38 12.86 -26.60
CA PRO A 2 2.25 13.60 -25.36
C PRO A 2 3.63 13.61 -24.68
N SER A 3 4.13 14.80 -24.40
CA SER A 3 5.41 15.02 -23.74
C SER A 3 5.44 14.25 -22.42
N LEU A 4 6.49 13.43 -22.22
CA LEU A 4 6.79 12.83 -20.92
C LEU A 4 6.80 13.96 -19.86
N PRO A 5 6.13 13.81 -18.71
CA PRO A 5 6.13 14.83 -17.69
C PRO A 5 7.58 15.11 -17.27
N THR A 6 8.05 16.33 -17.46
CA THR A 6 9.33 16.80 -16.92
C THR A 6 9.35 16.52 -15.43
N VAL A 7 10.31 15.70 -14.99
CA VAL A 7 10.50 15.36 -13.58
C VAL A 7 10.76 16.66 -12.81
N ARG A 8 9.81 17.08 -11.97
CA ARG A 8 9.97 18.28 -11.15
C ARG A 8 10.52 17.86 -9.79
N CYS A 9 11.84 17.74 -9.72
CA CYS A 9 12.58 17.56 -8.47
C CYS A 9 12.77 18.90 -7.74
N ALA A 10 11.77 19.78 -7.79
CA ALA A 10 11.83 21.07 -7.13
C ALA A 10 11.58 20.83 -5.63
N VAL A 11 12.65 20.93 -4.83
CA VAL A 11 12.54 21.03 -3.38
C VAL A 11 11.84 22.36 -3.08
N GLY A 12 10.62 22.28 -2.55
CA GLY A 12 9.89 23.44 -2.05
C GLY A 12 8.71 23.89 -2.91
N ALA A 13 7.69 23.04 -3.06
CA ALA A 13 6.35 23.57 -3.22
C ALA A 13 5.87 24.05 -1.85
N ASN A 14 5.50 25.33 -1.74
CA ASN A 14 4.94 25.93 -0.53
C ASN A 14 3.93 24.96 0.10
N VAL A 15 4.24 24.46 1.31
CA VAL A 15 3.38 23.48 1.97
C VAL A 15 2.11 24.18 2.37
N SER A 16 0.99 23.77 1.77
CA SER A 16 -0.31 24.32 2.14
C SER A 16 -0.57 24.02 3.61
N ALA A 17 -1.32 24.90 4.29
CA ALA A 17 -1.72 24.64 5.67
C ALA A 17 -2.52 23.32 5.79
N TRP A 18 -3.31 22.97 4.76
CA TRP A 18 -4.09 21.74 4.74
C TRP A 18 -3.21 20.48 4.69
N PHE A 19 -2.19 20.46 3.83
CA PHE A 19 -1.26 19.34 3.72
C PHE A 19 -0.35 19.29 4.96
N GLY A 20 0.18 20.44 5.40
CA GLY A 20 1.06 20.53 6.55
C GLY A 20 0.40 20.10 7.86
N ALA A 21 -0.92 20.28 8.01
CA ALA A 21 -1.67 19.80 9.16
C ALA A 21 -1.83 18.27 9.20
N ARG A 22 -1.65 17.58 8.07
CA ARG A 22 -1.85 16.12 7.93
C ARG A 22 -0.54 15.36 7.77
N TYR A 23 0.40 15.91 7.02
CA TYR A 23 1.68 15.30 6.71
C TYR A 23 2.66 15.41 7.89
N ASP A 24 3.13 14.26 8.39
CA ASP A 24 4.13 14.19 9.45
C ASP A 24 5.33 13.37 8.98
N ALA A 25 6.41 14.06 8.65
CA ALA A 25 7.64 13.45 8.15
C ALA A 25 8.33 12.53 9.17
N SER A 26 8.02 12.65 10.46
CA SER A 26 8.63 11.83 11.52
C SER A 26 8.05 10.43 11.60
N VAL A 27 6.86 10.20 11.01
CA VAL A 27 6.21 8.89 11.03
C VAL A 27 6.87 7.97 10.00
N GLY A 28 7.65 7.02 10.51
CA GLY A 28 8.28 5.97 9.72
C GLY A 28 7.26 4.94 9.20
N PRO A 29 7.23 4.63 7.90
CA PRO A 29 6.20 3.75 7.32
C PRO A 29 6.42 2.26 7.60
N LEU A 30 7.58 1.85 8.08
CA LEU A 30 7.98 0.44 8.21
C LEU A 30 8.36 0.08 9.65
N LEU A 31 8.13 -1.17 10.02
CA LEU A 31 8.78 -1.78 11.17
C LEU A 31 10.27 -1.98 10.87
N THR A 32 11.13 -1.63 11.82
CA THR A 32 12.59 -1.55 11.60
C THR A 32 13.38 -2.68 12.24
N GLY A 33 12.73 -3.58 12.99
CA GLY A 33 13.41 -4.73 13.58
C GLY A 33 12.72 -5.26 14.85
N PRO A 34 13.35 -6.24 15.52
CA PRO A 34 12.77 -6.94 16.67
C PRO A 34 12.65 -6.07 17.94
N ALA A 35 13.37 -4.94 18.00
CA ALA A 35 13.29 -3.97 19.08
C ALA A 35 12.41 -2.75 18.73
N HIS A 36 11.70 -2.78 17.59
CA HIS A 36 10.80 -1.70 17.21
C HIS A 36 9.59 -1.65 18.16
N GLU A 37 9.47 -0.56 18.92
CA GLU A 37 8.39 -0.39 19.88
C GLU A 37 7.16 0.27 19.23
N LEU A 38 5.99 -0.31 19.48
CA LEU A 38 4.71 0.35 19.20
C LEU A 38 4.14 0.87 20.51
N SER A 39 3.70 2.13 20.50
CA SER A 39 3.08 2.71 21.68
C SER A 39 1.81 1.95 22.09
N PRO A 40 1.44 1.93 23.38
CA PRO A 40 0.23 1.25 23.84
C PRO A 40 -1.06 1.72 23.14
N ASP A 41 -1.15 2.99 22.75
CA ASP A 41 -2.31 3.52 22.02
C ASP A 41 -2.38 2.96 20.58
N VAL A 42 -1.23 2.83 19.90
CA VAL A 42 -1.14 2.21 18.57
C VAL A 42 -1.56 0.75 18.66
N VAL A 43 -1.02 0.00 19.62
CA VAL A 43 -1.36 -1.42 19.79
C VAL A 43 -2.85 -1.59 20.10
N ARG A 44 -3.41 -0.79 21.02
CA ARG A 44 -4.83 -0.85 21.36
C ARG A 44 -5.71 -0.57 20.16
N TRP A 45 -5.42 0.51 19.42
CA TRP A 45 -6.15 0.86 18.19
C TRP A 45 -6.04 -0.26 17.15
N TRP A 46 -4.83 -0.78 16.92
CA TRP A 46 -4.58 -1.81 15.91
C TRP A 46 -5.34 -3.10 16.19
N LEU A 47 -5.45 -3.52 17.46
CA LEU A 47 -6.23 -4.68 17.85
C LEU A 47 -7.73 -4.51 17.58
N THR A 48 -8.26 -3.27 17.52
CA THR A 48 -9.67 -3.04 17.18
C THR A 48 -10.01 -3.27 15.70
N LEU A 49 -9.01 -3.31 14.81
CA LEU A 49 -9.26 -3.39 13.36
C LEU A 49 -9.83 -4.75 12.96
N GLN A 50 -9.12 -5.82 13.34
CA GLN A 50 -9.50 -7.21 13.06
C GLN A 50 -8.99 -8.19 14.13
N GLY A 51 -8.42 -7.69 15.23
CA GLY A 51 -7.88 -8.52 16.31
C GLY A 51 -8.95 -8.99 17.28
N SER A 52 -8.70 -10.13 17.93
CA SER A 52 -9.41 -10.47 19.16
C SER A 52 -8.77 -9.70 20.33
N PRO A 53 -9.55 -9.20 21.30
CA PRO A 53 -9.04 -8.41 22.44
C PRO A 53 -8.17 -9.19 23.45
N GLY A 54 -7.60 -10.33 23.06
CA GLY A 54 -6.69 -11.12 23.90
C GLY A 54 -5.29 -10.51 23.98
N VAL A 55 -4.54 -10.89 25.03
CA VAL A 55 -3.13 -10.52 25.19
C VAL A 55 -2.32 -11.16 24.07
N VAL A 56 -1.78 -10.35 23.16
CA VAL A 56 -0.86 -10.80 22.12
C VAL A 56 0.57 -10.50 22.58
N PRO A 57 1.45 -11.50 22.72
CA PRO A 57 2.85 -11.27 23.05
C PRO A 57 3.56 -10.71 21.81
N LEU A 58 3.36 -9.42 21.55
CA LEU A 58 3.83 -8.77 20.31
C LEU A 58 5.35 -8.84 20.19
N GLN A 59 6.07 -8.74 21.31
CA GLN A 59 7.53 -8.88 21.33
C GLN A 59 7.96 -10.24 20.77
N ASP A 60 7.34 -11.35 21.20
CA ASP A 60 7.65 -12.68 20.68
C ASP A 60 7.30 -12.81 19.20
N VAL A 61 6.21 -12.16 18.76
CA VAL A 61 5.83 -12.13 17.34
C VAL A 61 6.89 -11.39 16.52
N MET A 62 7.38 -10.24 17.01
CA MET A 62 8.41 -9.44 16.35
C MET A 62 9.76 -10.17 16.30
N GLN A 63 10.16 -10.83 17.38
CA GLN A 63 11.38 -11.65 17.43
C GLN A 63 11.34 -12.78 16.41
N LYS A 64 10.24 -13.54 16.37
CA LYS A 64 10.07 -14.63 15.38
C LYS A 64 10.02 -14.11 13.95
N LEU A 65 9.32 -12.98 13.74
CA LEU A 65 9.23 -12.33 12.45
C LEU A 65 10.60 -11.97 11.91
N PHE A 66 11.44 -11.27 12.69
CA PHE A 66 12.74 -10.80 12.24
C PHE A 66 13.87 -11.86 12.32
N ALA A 67 13.64 -12.99 12.99
CA ALA A 67 14.47 -14.18 12.83
C ALA A 67 14.28 -14.82 11.45
N VAL A 68 13.08 -14.70 10.87
CA VAL A 68 12.78 -15.17 9.51
C VAL A 68 13.06 -14.07 8.49
N LEU A 69 12.55 -12.86 8.63
CA LEU A 69 12.68 -11.83 7.61
C LEU A 69 13.75 -10.81 8.03
N PRO A 70 14.73 -10.49 7.18
CA PRO A 70 15.71 -9.47 7.54
C PRO A 70 15.03 -8.13 7.76
N ALA A 71 15.47 -7.41 8.78
CA ALA A 71 15.03 -6.04 9.01
C ALA A 71 15.43 -5.16 7.81
N PRO A 72 14.64 -4.12 7.47
CA PRO A 72 15.01 -3.19 6.42
C PRO A 72 16.37 -2.55 6.75
N ASN A 73 17.31 -2.61 5.82
CA ASN A 73 18.57 -1.89 5.93
C ASN A 73 18.37 -0.40 5.59
N GLY A 74 19.16 0.49 6.20
CA GLY A 74 19.07 1.94 5.98
C GLY A 74 19.24 2.38 4.51
N SER A 75 19.79 1.51 3.66
CA SER A 75 19.87 1.72 2.20
C SER A 75 18.52 1.64 1.47
N THR A 76 17.44 1.21 2.11
CA THR A 76 16.09 1.29 1.51
C THR A 76 15.65 2.74 1.22
N TRP A 77 16.27 3.72 1.90
CA TRP A 77 15.92 5.14 1.83
C TRP A 77 17.05 6.03 1.31
N VAL A 78 18.02 5.51 0.53
CA VAL A 78 19.12 6.37 0.02
C VAL A 78 18.53 7.59 -0.71
N PRO A 79 18.73 8.83 -0.20
CA PRO A 79 18.05 10.03 -0.70
C PRO A 79 18.64 10.59 -2.00
N SER A 80 19.62 9.90 -2.61
CA SER A 80 20.54 10.53 -3.56
C SER A 80 19.98 10.74 -4.97
N GLN A 81 18.74 10.33 -5.25
CA GLN A 81 18.10 10.56 -6.54
C GLN A 81 16.63 10.90 -6.35
N CYS A 82 16.15 11.86 -7.13
CA CYS A 82 14.75 12.23 -7.23
C CYS A 82 13.92 11.02 -7.66
N ARG A 83 13.29 10.37 -6.68
CA ARG A 83 12.54 9.14 -6.87
C ARG A 83 11.13 9.48 -7.32
N THR A 84 10.75 8.91 -8.46
CA THR A 84 9.42 9.03 -9.03
C THR A 84 8.69 7.71 -8.80
N CYS A 85 7.44 7.78 -8.36
CA CYS A 85 6.65 6.61 -8.01
C CYS A 85 5.32 6.62 -8.74
N ALA A 86 5.00 5.53 -9.42
CA ALA A 86 3.66 5.26 -9.93
C ALA A 86 2.92 4.37 -8.93
N VAL A 87 1.81 4.86 -8.38
CA VAL A 87 0.88 4.07 -7.56
C VAL A 87 -0.26 3.62 -8.46
N VAL A 88 -0.33 2.32 -8.72
CA VAL A 88 -1.30 1.73 -9.64
C VAL A 88 -2.37 0.99 -8.83
N GLY A 89 -3.53 1.62 -8.73
CA GLY A 89 -4.74 1.01 -8.17
C GLY A 89 -5.34 -0.03 -9.12
N ASN A 90 -6.51 -0.53 -8.74
CA ASN A 90 -7.15 -1.65 -9.42
C ASN A 90 -8.40 -1.28 -10.21
N SER A 91 -8.74 0.01 -10.31
CA SER A 91 -9.97 0.46 -10.96
C SER A 91 -10.03 0.08 -12.45
N GLY A 92 -11.24 -0.26 -12.89
CA GLY A 92 -11.59 -0.52 -14.28
C GLY A 92 -11.36 0.65 -15.22
N ARG A 93 -11.17 1.89 -14.72
CA ARG A 93 -10.73 3.03 -15.53
C ARG A 93 -9.45 2.76 -16.32
N LEU A 94 -8.58 1.87 -15.81
CA LEU A 94 -7.34 1.53 -16.50
C LEU A 94 -7.60 0.84 -17.85
N LYS A 95 -8.73 0.15 -18.03
CA LYS A 95 -9.01 -0.60 -19.26
C LYS A 95 -9.15 0.34 -20.47
N GLY A 96 -8.27 0.19 -21.45
CA GLY A 96 -8.18 1.03 -22.64
C GLY A 96 -7.46 2.39 -22.43
N SER A 97 -6.93 2.66 -21.23
CA SER A 97 -6.27 3.93 -20.89
C SER A 97 -4.91 4.11 -21.56
N ARG A 98 -4.25 3.00 -21.94
CA ARG A 98 -2.90 3.00 -22.54
C ARG A 98 -1.82 3.67 -21.68
N HIS A 99 -2.00 3.70 -20.36
CA HIS A 99 -1.02 4.30 -19.44
C HIS A 99 0.25 3.46 -19.22
N GLY A 100 0.33 2.25 -19.76
CA GLY A 100 1.41 1.31 -19.49
C GLY A 100 2.82 1.87 -19.67
N PRO A 101 3.16 2.50 -20.81
CA PRO A 101 4.47 3.12 -21.01
C PRO A 101 4.78 4.23 -19.99
N GLN A 102 3.76 5.00 -19.59
CA GLN A 102 3.93 6.08 -18.62
C GLN A 102 4.12 5.55 -17.20
N ILE A 103 3.39 4.50 -16.83
CA ILE A 103 3.56 3.81 -15.55
C ILE A 103 4.99 3.26 -15.44
N ASP A 104 5.45 2.54 -16.48
CA ASP A 104 6.76 1.87 -16.50
C ASP A 104 7.95 2.83 -16.55
N ALA A 105 7.73 4.11 -16.87
CA ALA A 105 8.74 5.16 -16.85
C ALA A 105 9.16 5.61 -15.44
N HIS A 106 8.43 5.21 -14.39
CA HIS A 106 8.74 5.60 -13.01
C HIS A 106 9.85 4.74 -12.40
N HIS A 107 10.63 5.34 -11.47
CA HIS A 107 11.66 4.61 -10.73
C HIS A 107 11.03 3.44 -9.95
N TRP A 108 9.97 3.73 -9.19
CA TRP A 108 9.18 2.71 -8.50
C TRP A 108 7.78 2.61 -9.09
N VAL A 109 7.32 1.38 -9.31
CA VAL A 109 5.93 1.05 -9.61
C VAL A 109 5.37 0.23 -8.46
N LEU A 110 4.36 0.79 -7.78
CA LEU A 110 3.70 0.26 -6.60
C LEU A 110 2.35 -0.32 -7.02
N ARG A 111 2.18 -1.63 -6.83
CA ARG A 111 0.93 -2.36 -7.12
C ARG A 111 0.39 -3.00 -5.86
N MET A 112 -0.81 -3.54 -5.92
CA MET A 112 -1.48 -4.06 -4.72
C MET A 112 -2.45 -5.19 -5.00
N ASN A 113 -2.76 -5.95 -3.95
CA ASN A 113 -3.74 -7.03 -3.96
C ASN A 113 -3.41 -8.07 -5.05
N ARG A 114 -4.40 -8.51 -5.83
CA ARG A 114 -4.25 -9.51 -6.90
C ARG A 114 -4.18 -8.90 -8.31
N ALA A 115 -3.69 -7.66 -8.40
CA ALA A 115 -3.51 -6.93 -9.66
C ALA A 115 -2.79 -7.79 -10.72
N LYS A 116 -3.33 -7.84 -11.94
CA LYS A 116 -2.74 -8.58 -13.06
C LYS A 116 -2.07 -7.62 -14.04
N THR A 117 -0.81 -7.87 -14.39
CA THR A 117 -0.15 -7.14 -15.49
C THR A 117 -0.25 -7.90 -16.81
N VAL A 118 -0.14 -9.22 -16.77
CA VAL A 118 -0.19 -10.08 -17.96
C VAL A 118 -1.54 -9.96 -18.67
N GLY A 119 -1.51 -9.58 -19.95
CA GLY A 119 -2.68 -9.32 -20.79
C GLY A 119 -3.29 -7.92 -20.65
N PHE A 120 -2.71 -7.06 -19.80
CA PHE A 120 -3.15 -5.68 -19.56
C PHE A 120 -1.99 -4.67 -19.70
N GLU A 121 -0.85 -5.08 -20.22
CA GLU A 121 0.42 -4.34 -20.21
C GLU A 121 0.32 -2.98 -20.88
N VAL A 122 -0.46 -2.88 -21.97
CA VAL A 122 -0.71 -1.63 -22.68
C VAL A 122 -1.31 -0.58 -21.75
N ASP A 123 -2.22 -1.00 -20.87
CA ASP A 123 -2.97 -0.13 -19.98
C ASP A 123 -2.25 0.09 -18.65
N VAL A 124 -1.72 -0.98 -18.06
CA VAL A 124 -1.23 -0.96 -16.67
C VAL A 124 0.28 -1.09 -16.55
N GLY A 125 1.00 -1.33 -17.65
CA GLY A 125 2.45 -1.52 -17.68
C GLY A 125 2.86 -2.94 -17.27
N THR A 126 4.16 -3.20 -17.38
CA THR A 126 4.79 -4.50 -17.11
C THR A 126 5.56 -4.51 -15.79
N ARG A 127 6.04 -3.35 -15.34
CA ARG A 127 6.96 -3.25 -14.20
C ARG A 127 6.21 -3.29 -12.88
N THR A 128 6.82 -3.92 -11.89
CA THR A 128 6.42 -3.86 -10.48
C THR A 128 7.70 -3.84 -9.65
N THR A 129 7.79 -2.90 -8.72
CA THR A 129 8.95 -2.79 -7.81
C THR A 129 8.59 -3.12 -6.37
N HIS A 130 7.36 -2.77 -5.98
CA HIS A 130 6.79 -2.97 -4.67
C HIS A 130 5.35 -3.44 -4.84
N HIS A 131 4.96 -4.47 -4.11
CA HIS A 131 3.63 -5.05 -4.18
C HIS A 131 3.01 -5.15 -2.78
N PHE A 132 1.98 -4.36 -2.55
CA PHE A 132 1.27 -4.26 -1.27
C PHE A 132 0.24 -5.36 -1.15
N MET A 133 0.31 -6.15 -0.07
CA MET A 133 -0.67 -7.19 0.18
C MET A 133 -0.78 -7.56 1.66
N TYR A 134 -1.78 -8.36 1.94
CA TYR A 134 -2.10 -8.95 3.24
C TYR A 134 -2.53 -10.41 2.99
N PRO A 135 -2.55 -11.30 4.00
CA PRO A 135 -2.65 -12.75 3.80
C PRO A 135 -3.79 -13.19 2.86
N GLU A 136 -4.96 -12.58 3.00
CA GLU A 136 -6.18 -12.92 2.27
C GLU A 136 -6.16 -12.46 0.81
N SER A 137 -5.30 -11.50 0.48
CA SER A 137 -5.11 -10.93 -0.86
C SER A 137 -3.77 -11.32 -1.49
N ALA A 138 -3.00 -12.20 -0.84
CA ALA A 138 -1.64 -12.51 -1.22
C ALA A 138 -1.52 -13.27 -2.55
N MET A 139 -0.45 -12.98 -3.29
CA MET A 139 -0.04 -13.66 -4.52
C MET A 139 1.47 -13.92 -4.54
N ASN A 140 1.91 -14.86 -5.40
CA ASN A 140 3.33 -15.02 -5.65
C ASN A 140 3.86 -13.81 -6.43
N LEU A 141 5.10 -13.41 -6.15
CA LEU A 141 5.74 -12.27 -6.78
C LEU A 141 6.85 -12.71 -7.72
N TRP A 142 7.10 -11.88 -8.74
CA TRP A 142 8.25 -12.05 -9.62
C TRP A 142 9.56 -11.79 -8.86
N PRO A 143 10.68 -12.42 -9.27
CA PRO A 143 11.99 -12.15 -8.67
C PRO A 143 12.31 -10.65 -8.65
N GLY A 144 12.84 -10.19 -7.53
CA GLY A 144 13.29 -8.81 -7.35
C GLY A 144 12.22 -7.80 -6.92
N VAL A 145 10.93 -8.17 -6.90
CA VAL A 145 9.83 -7.34 -6.38
C VAL A 145 9.85 -7.35 -4.85
N HIS A 146 9.71 -6.16 -4.24
CA HIS A 146 9.52 -6.05 -2.80
C HIS A 146 8.09 -6.41 -2.40
N LEU A 147 7.96 -7.35 -1.47
CA LEU A 147 6.70 -7.61 -0.79
C LEU A 147 6.51 -6.52 0.28
N VAL A 148 5.43 -5.75 0.22
CA VAL A 148 5.06 -4.83 1.30
C VAL A 148 3.84 -5.39 2.02
N LEU A 149 4.04 -5.97 3.21
CA LEU A 149 2.96 -6.51 4.01
C LEU A 149 2.23 -5.36 4.70
N ILE A 150 0.91 -5.32 4.59
CA ILE A 150 0.04 -4.47 5.42
C ILE A 150 -0.58 -5.35 6.50
N PRO A 151 -0.12 -5.26 7.76
CA PRO A 151 -0.64 -6.11 8.82
C PRO A 151 -1.87 -5.44 9.48
N PHE A 152 -3.07 -5.94 9.21
CA PHE A 152 -4.32 -5.45 9.83
C PHE A 152 -4.60 -6.11 11.19
N LYS A 153 -3.87 -7.16 11.51
CA LYS A 153 -3.93 -7.90 12.78
C LYS A 153 -2.59 -8.59 13.06
N PRO A 154 -2.25 -8.90 14.34
CA PRO A 154 -1.04 -9.63 14.67
C PRO A 154 -0.90 -11.00 13.98
N LEU A 155 -2.03 -11.61 13.62
CA LEU A 155 -2.04 -12.87 12.87
C LEU A 155 -1.39 -12.73 11.48
N ASP A 156 -1.40 -11.54 10.88
CA ASP A 156 -0.79 -11.31 9.57
C ASP A 156 0.75 -11.36 9.64
N LEU A 157 1.33 -10.89 10.75
CA LEU A 157 2.77 -11.01 11.03
C LEU A 157 3.16 -12.48 11.23
N LYS A 158 2.33 -13.24 11.96
CA LYS A 158 2.53 -14.69 12.13
C LYS A 158 2.41 -15.41 10.78
N TRP A 159 1.47 -15.02 9.93
CA TRP A 159 1.28 -15.61 8.61
C TRP A 159 2.50 -15.40 7.73
N VAL A 160 3.04 -14.18 7.61
CA VAL A 160 4.21 -13.96 6.74
C VAL A 160 5.42 -14.74 7.25
N THR A 161 5.59 -14.81 8.58
CA THR A 161 6.63 -15.64 9.21
C THR A 161 6.47 -17.10 8.81
N SER A 162 5.27 -17.66 8.96
CA SER A 162 4.93 -19.03 8.58
C SER A 162 5.11 -19.28 7.08
N ALA A 163 4.65 -18.36 6.21
CA ALA A 163 4.65 -18.55 4.75
C ALA A 163 6.06 -18.57 4.13
N PHE A 164 7.04 -17.99 4.84
CA PHE A 164 8.46 -18.05 4.49
C PHE A 164 9.25 -19.11 5.29
N SER A 165 8.60 -19.87 6.19
CA SER A 165 9.25 -20.89 7.02
C SER A 165 8.44 -22.19 7.07
N THR A 166 7.58 -22.36 8.09
CA THR A 166 6.95 -23.65 8.44
C THR A 166 5.74 -24.01 7.58
N GLY A 167 5.05 -23.01 7.04
CA GLY A 167 3.79 -23.21 6.29
C GLY A 167 2.64 -23.76 7.14
N GLU A 168 2.65 -23.55 8.45
CA GLU A 168 1.60 -24.05 9.35
C GLU A 168 0.32 -23.20 9.29
N LEU A 169 0.44 -21.89 9.07
CA LEU A 169 -0.68 -20.96 9.05
C LEU A 169 -1.34 -20.91 7.67
N THR A 170 -2.36 -21.73 7.48
CA THR A 170 -3.12 -21.85 6.21
C THR A 170 -4.49 -21.17 6.23
N ARG A 171 -4.90 -20.63 7.38
CA ARG A 171 -6.22 -20.00 7.55
C ARG A 171 -6.18 -18.82 8.53
N THR A 172 -6.85 -17.73 8.16
CA THR A 172 -7.27 -16.64 9.06
C THR A 172 -8.78 -16.75 9.27
N TYR A 173 -9.58 -15.73 8.91
CA TYR A 173 -11.03 -15.90 8.73
C TYR A 173 -11.37 -16.62 7.42
N THR A 174 -10.42 -16.68 6.47
CA THR A 174 -10.52 -17.42 5.20
C THR A 174 -9.22 -18.21 4.95
N ARG A 175 -9.20 -19.04 3.91
CA ARG A 175 -7.98 -19.74 3.50
C ARG A 175 -6.95 -18.74 2.98
N VAL A 176 -5.70 -18.90 3.40
CA VAL A 176 -4.55 -18.09 2.97
C VAL A 176 -3.47 -19.00 2.40
N LYS A 177 -2.51 -18.43 1.67
CA LYS A 177 -1.44 -19.24 1.06
C LYS A 177 -0.58 -19.88 2.15
N GLN A 178 -0.38 -21.19 2.04
CA GLN A 178 0.52 -21.96 2.93
C GLN A 178 1.97 -21.48 2.80
N PHE A 179 2.45 -21.36 1.57
CA PHE A 179 3.77 -20.83 1.23
C PHE A 179 3.62 -19.72 0.19
N ILE A 180 4.55 -18.76 0.23
CA ILE A 180 4.62 -17.67 -0.75
C ILE A 180 5.94 -17.71 -1.51
N LYS A 181 5.86 -17.59 -2.84
CA LYS A 181 7.05 -17.40 -3.68
C LYS A 181 7.30 -15.91 -3.83
N ALA A 182 8.21 -15.39 -3.01
CA ALA A 182 8.72 -14.02 -3.06
C ALA A 182 10.16 -14.03 -2.52
N ASP A 183 10.92 -12.96 -2.78
CA ASP A 183 12.29 -12.83 -2.26
C ASP A 183 12.25 -12.46 -0.77
N ARG A 184 12.73 -13.39 0.07
CA ARG A 184 12.78 -13.24 1.54
C ARG A 184 13.57 -12.00 1.96
N ASN A 185 14.57 -11.58 1.19
CA ASN A 185 15.40 -10.40 1.48
C ASN A 185 14.77 -9.08 1.03
N LYS A 186 13.58 -9.14 0.41
CA LYS A 186 12.84 -7.98 -0.10
C LYS A 186 11.45 -7.89 0.52
N VAL A 187 11.31 -8.36 1.77
CA VAL A 187 10.06 -8.23 2.51
C VAL A 187 10.13 -7.01 3.42
N LEU A 188 9.18 -6.10 3.24
CA LEU A 188 8.98 -4.91 4.05
C LEU A 188 7.66 -5.06 4.82
N ILE A 189 7.66 -4.69 6.10
CA ILE A 189 6.49 -4.79 6.96
C ILE A 189 6.03 -3.37 7.29
N LEU A 190 4.84 -3.00 6.83
CA LEU A 190 4.27 -1.69 7.11
C LEU A 190 3.96 -1.55 8.61
N SER A 191 4.33 -0.42 9.19
CA SER A 191 4.13 -0.16 10.62
C SER A 191 2.64 0.04 10.94
N PRO A 192 2.08 -0.62 11.97
CA PRO A 192 0.76 -0.30 12.48
C PRO A 192 0.62 1.16 12.95
N ALA A 193 1.71 1.79 13.40
CA ALA A 193 1.72 3.21 13.74
C ALA A 193 1.47 4.09 12.48
N PHE A 194 2.04 3.70 11.33
CA PHE A 194 1.79 4.38 10.07
C PHE A 194 0.34 4.21 9.58
N LEU A 195 -0.27 3.03 9.78
CA LEU A 195 -1.70 2.85 9.51
C LEU A 195 -2.57 3.73 10.40
N LYS A 196 -2.24 3.83 11.69
CA LYS A 196 -2.96 4.72 12.63
C LYS A 196 -2.82 6.18 12.22
N TYR A 197 -1.62 6.59 11.85
CA TYR A 197 -1.33 7.92 11.32
C TYR A 197 -2.18 8.25 10.08
N ILE A 198 -2.26 7.34 9.10
CA ILE A 198 -3.15 7.53 7.94
C ILE A 198 -4.62 7.67 8.40
N HIS A 199 -5.05 6.80 9.30
CA HIS A 199 -6.42 6.80 9.79
C HIS A 199 -6.81 8.08 10.53
N GLU A 200 -5.92 8.62 11.37
CA GLU A 200 -6.21 9.78 12.21
C GLU A 200 -5.97 11.10 11.48
N ASN A 201 -4.83 11.24 10.79
CA ASN A 201 -4.44 12.52 10.20
C ASN A 201 -5.00 12.72 8.79
N TRP A 202 -5.16 11.65 8.01
CA TRP A 202 -5.58 11.77 6.62
C TRP A 202 -7.07 11.52 6.45
N THR A 203 -7.55 10.37 6.93
CA THR A 203 -8.98 10.02 6.79
C THR A 203 -9.82 10.57 7.94
N GLU A 204 -9.23 11.24 8.94
CA GLU A 204 -9.94 11.82 10.09
C GLU A 204 -10.91 10.82 10.75
N ARG A 205 -10.48 9.55 10.83
CA ARG A 205 -11.20 8.39 11.36
C ARG A 205 -12.48 7.99 10.59
N HIS A 206 -12.64 8.43 9.35
CA HIS A 206 -13.68 7.92 8.45
C HIS A 206 -13.38 6.49 8.00
N GLY A 207 -14.41 5.64 8.05
CA GLY A 207 -14.26 4.19 7.91
C GLY A 207 -13.72 3.53 9.18
N ARG A 208 -13.37 2.24 9.10
CA ARG A 208 -12.78 1.50 10.21
C ARG A 208 -11.24 1.55 10.20
N TYR A 209 -10.65 1.58 9.00
CA TYR A 209 -9.22 1.73 8.75
C TYR A 209 -9.01 2.10 7.26
N PRO A 210 -7.84 2.62 6.85
CA PRO A 210 -7.59 2.99 5.44
C PRO A 210 -7.51 1.78 4.50
N SER A 211 -7.88 1.97 3.25
CA SER A 211 -7.77 0.96 2.19
C SER A 211 -6.30 0.68 1.83
N THR A 212 -6.05 -0.48 1.21
CA THR A 212 -4.72 -0.83 0.67
C THR A 212 -4.24 0.22 -0.34
N GLY A 213 -5.14 0.75 -1.17
CA GLY A 213 -4.79 1.74 -2.19
C GLY A 213 -4.37 3.06 -1.59
N PHE A 214 -5.16 3.58 -0.65
CA PHE A 214 -4.82 4.82 0.03
C PHE A 214 -3.55 4.66 0.88
N THR A 215 -3.39 3.52 1.56
CA THR A 215 -2.15 3.21 2.29
C THR A 215 -0.91 3.21 1.39
N ALA A 216 -0.98 2.60 0.20
CA ALA A 216 0.13 2.59 -0.76
C ALA A 216 0.45 3.98 -1.31
N LEU A 217 -0.58 4.83 -1.50
CA LEU A 217 -0.40 6.23 -1.87
C LEU A 217 0.35 7.01 -0.78
N LEU A 218 -0.08 6.90 0.47
CA LEU A 218 0.56 7.62 1.57
C LEU A 218 1.98 7.11 1.83
N PHE A 219 2.22 5.81 1.67
CA PHE A 219 3.58 5.27 1.65
C PHE A 219 4.43 5.95 0.56
N ALA A 220 3.91 6.08 -0.66
CA ALA A 220 4.63 6.73 -1.75
C ALA A 220 4.95 8.20 -1.45
N LEU A 221 4.04 8.93 -0.81
CA LEU A 221 4.25 10.32 -0.42
C LEU A 221 5.37 10.49 0.63
N HIS A 222 5.58 9.49 1.49
CA HIS A 222 6.72 9.49 2.44
C HIS A 222 8.03 8.98 1.82
N ALA A 223 7.95 8.26 0.69
CA ALA A 223 9.09 7.57 0.10
C ALA A 223 9.64 8.18 -1.19
N CYS A 224 8.87 9.05 -1.85
CA CYS A 224 9.14 9.51 -3.20
C CYS A 224 8.98 11.02 -3.30
N GLN A 225 9.78 11.65 -4.16
CA GLN A 225 9.72 13.09 -4.38
C GLN A 225 8.58 13.48 -5.33
N GLN A 226 8.20 12.57 -6.24
CA GLN A 226 7.08 12.77 -7.14
C GLN A 226 6.24 11.50 -7.21
N VAL A 227 4.93 11.65 -7.05
CA VAL A 227 3.98 10.54 -7.05
C VAL A 227 2.95 10.75 -8.14
N SER A 228 2.82 9.75 -9.01
CA SER A 228 1.76 9.65 -10.02
C SER A 228 0.79 8.55 -9.62
N VAL A 229 -0.50 8.81 -9.73
CA VAL A 229 -1.57 7.92 -9.27
C VAL A 229 -2.45 7.51 -10.44
N PHE A 230 -2.64 6.21 -10.62
CA PHE A 230 -3.38 5.62 -11.73
C PHE A 230 -4.41 4.61 -11.22
N GLY A 231 -5.60 4.55 -11.82
CA GLY A 231 -6.56 3.48 -11.52
C GLY A 231 -7.20 3.55 -10.13
N PHE A 232 -7.51 4.77 -9.66
CA PHE A 232 -8.26 5.01 -8.44
C PHE A 232 -9.65 5.57 -8.76
N GLY A 233 -10.63 5.30 -7.88
CA GLY A 233 -12.02 5.72 -8.06
C GLY A 233 -12.90 4.74 -8.85
N ALA A 234 -14.18 5.10 -9.01
CA ALA A 234 -15.16 4.42 -9.89
C ALA A 234 -14.70 4.43 -11.35
N ASP A 235 -15.42 3.89 -12.34
CA ASP A 235 -15.20 4.16 -13.78
C ASP A 235 -15.98 5.40 -14.28
N SER A 236 -15.93 5.71 -15.58
CA SER A 236 -16.70 6.81 -16.18
C SER A 236 -18.22 6.64 -16.09
N LYS A 237 -18.70 5.43 -15.78
CA LYS A 237 -20.11 5.08 -15.56
C LYS A 237 -20.45 4.96 -14.06
N GLY A 238 -19.51 5.27 -13.17
CA GLY A 238 -19.69 5.12 -11.72
C GLY A 238 -19.52 3.70 -11.19
N ASN A 239 -19.10 2.74 -12.02
CA ASN A 239 -18.89 1.35 -11.61
C ASN A 239 -17.54 1.18 -10.94
N TRP A 240 -17.54 0.64 -9.74
CA TRP A 240 -16.33 0.26 -9.04
C TRP A 240 -16.00 -1.17 -9.37
N HIS A 241 -15.15 -1.42 -10.36
CA HIS A 241 -14.75 -2.76 -10.77
C HIS A 241 -13.26 -2.86 -11.01
N HIS A 242 -12.75 -4.09 -11.04
CA HIS A 242 -11.35 -4.33 -11.33
C HIS A 242 -11.11 -4.33 -12.83
N TYR A 243 -9.97 -3.81 -13.30
CA TYR A 243 -9.68 -3.77 -14.74
C TYR A 243 -9.49 -5.16 -15.39
N TRP A 244 -9.24 -6.21 -14.59
CA TRP A 244 -8.95 -7.57 -15.09
C TRP A 244 -10.11 -8.57 -14.98
N GLU A 245 -11.24 -8.19 -14.38
CA GLU A 245 -12.38 -9.08 -14.19
C GLU A 245 -13.71 -8.35 -14.34
N GLU A 246 -14.68 -9.02 -14.95
CA GLU A 246 -16.07 -8.58 -14.95
C GLU A 246 -16.76 -9.12 -13.70
N ASN A 247 -16.57 -8.41 -12.58
CA ASN A 247 -17.19 -8.77 -11.31
C ASN A 247 -18.58 -8.13 -11.20
N ARG A 248 -19.64 -8.94 -11.25
CA ARG A 248 -21.04 -8.45 -11.08
C ARG A 248 -21.32 -7.82 -9.71
N TRP A 249 -20.46 -8.05 -8.72
CA TRP A 249 -20.58 -7.56 -7.33
C TRP A 249 -19.54 -6.50 -6.98
N SER A 250 -18.92 -5.89 -7.97
CA SER A 250 -17.69 -5.15 -7.81
C SER A 250 -17.74 -3.94 -6.85
N GLY A 251 -18.94 -3.39 -6.60
CA GLY A 251 -19.17 -2.35 -5.59
C GLY A 251 -19.43 -2.85 -4.15
N ALA A 252 -19.35 -4.15 -3.89
CA ALA A 252 -19.67 -4.73 -2.59
C ALA A 252 -18.80 -4.18 -1.45
N PHE A 253 -17.55 -3.81 -1.71
CA PHE A 253 -16.67 -3.21 -0.70
C PHE A 253 -17.17 -1.85 -0.20
N ARG A 254 -17.93 -1.08 -1.00
CA ARG A 254 -18.57 0.17 -0.53
C ARG A 254 -19.72 -0.10 0.44
N ARG A 255 -20.33 -1.29 0.37
CA ARG A 255 -21.43 -1.70 1.26
C ARG A 255 -20.95 -2.17 2.61
N THR A 256 -19.71 -2.66 2.72
CA THR A 256 -19.16 -3.13 4.00
C THR A 256 -18.78 -2.01 4.95
N ARG A 257 -18.62 -0.77 4.44
CA ARG A 257 -18.20 0.44 5.19
C ARG A 257 -16.90 0.27 5.99
N VAL A 258 -16.10 -0.73 5.65
CA VAL A 258 -14.79 -0.96 6.28
C VAL A 258 -13.82 0.18 5.96
N HIS A 259 -13.88 0.67 4.73
CA HIS A 259 -13.16 1.85 4.25
C HIS A 259 -14.18 2.87 3.74
N ASP A 260 -13.90 4.15 3.91
CA ASP A 260 -14.69 5.23 3.32
C ASP A 260 -14.07 5.64 1.97
N ALA A 261 -14.50 4.94 0.91
CA ALA A 261 -13.94 5.14 -0.43
C ALA A 261 -14.21 6.53 -1.00
N ASP A 262 -15.27 7.21 -0.54
CA ASP A 262 -15.64 8.54 -1.01
C ASP A 262 -14.72 9.59 -0.35
N VAL A 263 -14.44 9.45 0.95
CA VAL A 263 -13.44 10.26 1.65
C VAL A 263 -12.05 10.05 1.05
N GLU A 264 -11.59 8.80 0.90
CA GLU A 264 -10.28 8.52 0.31
C GLU A 264 -10.15 9.10 -1.11
N PHE A 265 -11.19 8.99 -1.94
CA PHE A 265 -11.17 9.54 -3.29
C PHE A 265 -11.11 11.08 -3.29
N SER A 266 -11.87 11.75 -2.41
CA SER A 266 -11.81 13.21 -2.27
C SER A 266 -10.43 13.70 -1.79
N LEU A 267 -9.76 12.95 -0.92
CA LEU A 267 -8.39 13.24 -0.49
C LEU A 267 -7.39 13.10 -1.64
N ILE A 268 -7.56 12.11 -2.51
CA ILE A 268 -6.75 11.95 -3.73
C ILE A 268 -6.95 13.16 -4.66
N GLN A 269 -8.19 13.57 -4.89
CA GLN A 269 -8.48 14.75 -5.70
C GLN A 269 -7.85 16.01 -5.10
N ARG A 270 -7.99 16.21 -3.79
CA ARG A 270 -7.40 17.36 -3.09
C ARG A 270 -5.87 17.36 -3.15
N LEU A 271 -5.23 16.20 -3.01
CA LEU A 271 -3.78 16.06 -3.19
C LEU A 271 -3.34 16.45 -4.61
N ALA A 272 -4.14 16.12 -5.63
CA ALA A 272 -3.86 16.51 -7.00
C ALA A 272 -4.04 18.02 -7.22
N ASP A 273 -5.11 18.61 -6.69
CA ASP A 273 -5.38 20.05 -6.76
C ASP A 273 -4.27 20.89 -6.10
N GLU A 274 -3.67 20.38 -5.02
CA GLU A 274 -2.53 21.01 -4.34
C GLU A 274 -1.17 20.69 -4.98
N GLY A 275 -1.16 19.97 -6.10
CA GLY A 275 0.06 19.60 -6.83
C GLY A 275 0.98 18.63 -6.08
N ARG A 276 0.46 17.90 -5.08
CA ARG A 276 1.20 16.90 -4.29
C ARG A 276 1.34 15.57 -5.03
N ILE A 277 0.39 15.28 -5.93
CA ILE A 277 0.42 14.12 -6.81
C ILE A 277 0.01 14.50 -8.23
N LEU A 278 0.41 13.69 -9.21
CA LEU A 278 -0.17 13.70 -10.55
C LEU A 278 -1.24 12.61 -10.62
N PHE A 279 -2.51 13.00 -10.69
CA PHE A 279 -3.61 12.03 -10.73
C PHE A 279 -4.14 11.83 -12.15
N TYR A 280 -4.09 10.58 -12.63
CA TYR A 280 -4.55 10.16 -13.95
C TYR A 280 -5.91 9.46 -13.82
N GLN A 281 -6.95 10.13 -14.35
CA GLN A 281 -8.34 9.68 -14.32
C GLN A 281 -8.72 8.90 -15.58
#